data_AF-A0A1B8Y4C4-F1
#
_entry.id   AF-A0A1B8Y4C4-F1
#
_cell.length_a   1.000
_cell.length_b   1.000
_cell.length_c   1.000
_cell.angle_alpha   90.00
_cell.angle_beta   90.00
_cell.angle_gamma   90.00
#
_symmetry.space_group_name_H-M   'P 1'
#
loop_
_entity.id
_entity.type
_entity.pdbx_description
1 polymer ?
#
loop_
_entity_poly.entity_id
_entity_poly.type
_entity_poly.pdbx_seq_one_letter_code
_entity_poly.pdbx_strand_id
1 'polypeptide(L)'
;VPRAHCSSSCPPGFWKAIMAGILTCCYECVQCPEGEISNRTDSESCIPCPKMEWSNKKRTQCIAKMEDVLVYANVISVFFSASSVLFFLTTLLILGVFIAHRETPIVRANNRSLSFLLLVSIKLSFLSVFLFLGRPVDITCMLRIITFGITFSIAVSSLLAKTIMVCVAFKATKPGSSWRKWLGVKLSNSVVLFCSSIQIIICMTWLAISPPFQELDIHTSPGTIIIQCNEGSAIGFYSVIGYMGLLAAVSFVLAFLARSLPDSFNEAKYITFSMLLFCSVWITMIPAYLSTKGKNTVCVEIFAILTSSAGLLACIFLPKCYIIQFRSEMNTKSNLFRNRQYQY
;
A
#
# COMPACT_ATOMS: atom_id res chain seq x y z
N VAL A 1 62.73 -21.71 -34.50
CA VAL A 1 62.01 -21.01 -35.59
C VAL A 1 60.91 -20.17 -34.96
N PRO A 2 60.92 -18.83 -35.04
CA PRO A 2 59.80 -18.00 -34.58
C PRO A 2 58.61 -18.24 -35.51
N ARG A 3 57.41 -18.43 -34.96
CA ARG A 3 56.18 -18.50 -35.76
C ARG A 3 55.76 -17.07 -36.13
N ALA A 4 55.60 -16.80 -37.42
CA ALA A 4 55.09 -15.52 -37.91
C ALA A 4 53.57 -15.44 -37.69
N HIS A 5 53.16 -15.02 -36.49
CA HIS A 5 51.76 -14.70 -36.17
C HIS A 5 51.59 -13.19 -36.09
N CYS A 6 50.55 -12.66 -36.75
CA CYS A 6 50.22 -11.23 -36.74
C CYS A 6 49.64 -10.78 -35.39
N SER A 7 48.83 -11.63 -34.76
CA SER A 7 48.19 -11.38 -33.46
C SER A 7 48.48 -12.52 -32.49
N SER A 8 48.63 -12.19 -31.20
CA SER A 8 48.70 -13.17 -30.12
C SER A 8 47.35 -13.84 -29.88
N SER A 9 47.36 -15.08 -29.39
CA SER A 9 46.15 -15.80 -29.04
C SER A 9 45.30 -15.05 -28.00
N CYS A 10 43.99 -15.00 -28.22
CA CYS A 10 43.07 -14.35 -27.29
C CYS A 10 42.83 -15.21 -26.04
N PRO A 11 42.98 -14.66 -24.82
CA PRO A 11 42.68 -15.39 -23.61
C PRO A 11 41.16 -15.61 -23.46
N PRO A 12 40.74 -16.57 -22.61
CA PRO A 12 39.32 -16.74 -22.26
C PRO A 12 38.72 -15.41 -21.75
N GLY A 13 37.46 -15.16 -22.11
CA GLY A 13 36.76 -13.90 -21.87
C GLY A 13 36.82 -12.89 -23.02
N PHE A 14 37.60 -13.20 -24.06
CA PHE A 14 37.76 -12.41 -25.27
C PHE A 14 37.43 -13.25 -26.51
N TRP A 15 37.01 -12.57 -27.59
CA TRP A 15 36.77 -13.15 -28.91
C TRP A 15 37.56 -12.40 -29.99
N LYS A 16 37.76 -13.06 -31.12
CA LYS A 16 38.51 -12.51 -32.26
C LYS A 16 37.62 -11.58 -33.10
N ALA A 17 37.88 -10.28 -33.04
CA ALA A 17 37.24 -9.33 -33.93
C ALA A 17 38.14 -9.07 -35.15
N ILE A 18 37.61 -9.34 -36.35
CA ILE A 18 38.26 -9.00 -37.62
C ILE A 18 37.89 -7.55 -37.94
N MET A 19 38.87 -6.65 -37.97
CA MET A 19 38.64 -5.26 -38.35
C MET A 19 38.57 -5.09 -39.87
N ALA A 20 37.64 -4.24 -40.32
CA ALA A 20 37.51 -3.89 -41.73
C ALA A 20 38.81 -3.27 -42.25
N GLY A 21 39.40 -3.86 -43.29
CA GLY A 21 40.62 -3.37 -43.95
C GLY A 21 41.94 -4.06 -43.54
N ILE A 22 41.91 -5.07 -42.67
CA ILE A 22 43.09 -5.87 -42.29
C ILE A 22 43.05 -7.26 -42.97
N LEU A 23 44.22 -7.87 -43.26
CA LEU A 23 44.32 -9.27 -43.72
C LEU A 23 43.58 -10.22 -42.74
N THR A 24 42.90 -11.23 -43.29
CA THR A 24 42.09 -12.22 -42.55
C THR A 24 42.82 -12.95 -41.41
N CYS A 25 44.16 -12.94 -41.38
CA CYS A 25 44.99 -13.59 -40.36
C CYS A 25 45.31 -12.70 -39.14
N CYS A 26 45.01 -11.41 -39.19
CA CYS A 26 45.22 -10.47 -38.10
C CYS A 26 43.87 -10.09 -37.49
N TYR A 27 43.76 -10.21 -36.17
CA TYR A 27 42.56 -9.91 -35.41
C TYR A 27 42.92 -9.19 -34.11
N GLU A 28 41.94 -8.53 -33.51
CA GLU A 28 42.06 -7.98 -32.16
C GLU A 28 41.23 -8.81 -31.17
N CYS A 29 41.73 -8.94 -29.96
CA CYS A 29 41.01 -9.61 -28.88
C CYS A 29 40.07 -8.62 -28.21
N VAL A 30 38.78 -8.76 -28.48
CA VAL A 30 37.73 -7.91 -27.91
C VAL A 30 37.05 -8.65 -26.78
N GLN A 31 36.80 -7.98 -25.65
CA GLN A 31 36.13 -8.61 -24.51
C GLN A 31 34.70 -8.99 -24.87
N CYS A 32 34.23 -10.13 -24.37
CA CYS A 32 32.84 -10.54 -24.60
C CYS A 32 31.83 -9.53 -24.04
N PRO A 33 30.69 -9.32 -24.73
CA PRO A 33 29.59 -8.50 -24.24
C PRO A 33 29.04 -8.98 -22.88
N GLU A 34 28.29 -8.10 -22.21
CA GLU A 34 27.62 -8.47 -20.97
C GLU A 34 26.57 -9.58 -21.22
N GLY A 35 26.52 -10.56 -20.32
CA GLY A 35 25.65 -11.74 -20.49
C GLY A 35 26.23 -12.85 -21.37
N GLU A 36 27.39 -12.63 -22.00
CA GLU A 36 28.09 -13.63 -22.80
C GLU A 36 29.46 -14.00 -22.22
N ILE A 37 29.97 -15.18 -22.58
CA ILE A 37 31.26 -15.70 -22.14
C ILE A 37 32.09 -16.30 -23.27
N SER A 38 33.40 -16.37 -23.06
CA SER A 38 34.34 -17.16 -23.86
C SER A 38 35.16 -18.02 -22.88
N ASN A 39 34.96 -19.33 -22.90
CA ASN A 39 35.65 -20.25 -21.98
C ASN A 39 36.91 -20.90 -22.58
N ARG A 40 37.17 -20.66 -23.87
CA ARG A 40 38.32 -21.19 -24.62
C ARG A 40 39.24 -20.05 -25.05
N THR A 41 40.53 -20.34 -25.12
CA THR A 41 41.50 -19.49 -25.81
C THR A 41 41.17 -19.44 -27.30
N ASP A 42 41.38 -18.30 -27.93
CA ASP A 42 41.24 -18.11 -29.38
C ASP A 42 39.83 -18.33 -29.95
N SER A 43 38.80 -18.06 -29.16
CA SER A 43 37.40 -18.14 -29.59
C SER A 43 37.05 -17.12 -30.69
N GLU A 44 36.31 -17.57 -31.69
CA GLU A 44 35.82 -16.73 -32.79
C GLU A 44 34.53 -15.98 -32.44
N SER A 45 33.83 -16.40 -31.40
CA SER A 45 32.60 -15.75 -30.94
C SER A 45 32.40 -15.97 -29.44
N CYS A 46 31.54 -15.14 -28.85
CA CYS A 46 31.10 -15.28 -27.48
C CYS A 46 29.80 -16.10 -27.42
N ILE A 47 29.60 -16.80 -26.30
CA ILE A 47 28.47 -17.70 -26.07
C ILE A 47 27.57 -17.05 -25.01
N PRO A 48 26.26 -16.89 -25.26
CA PRO A 48 25.35 -16.34 -24.27
C PRO A 48 25.16 -17.28 -23.08
N CYS A 49 25.09 -16.72 -21.87
CA CYS A 49 24.81 -17.49 -20.67
C CYS A 49 23.34 -17.98 -20.62
N PRO A 50 23.07 -19.13 -19.96
CA PRO A 50 21.72 -19.59 -19.67
C PRO A 50 20.89 -18.55 -18.88
N LYS A 51 19.55 -18.63 -18.99
CA LYS A 51 18.61 -17.62 -18.42
C LYS A 51 18.82 -17.30 -16.93
N MET A 52 19.20 -18.29 -16.12
CA MET A 52 19.39 -18.18 -14.67
C MET A 52 20.83 -17.79 -14.26
N GLU A 53 21.73 -17.66 -15.24
CA GLU A 53 23.13 -17.37 -15.03
C GLU A 53 23.52 -16.03 -15.67
N TRP A 54 24.65 -15.49 -15.26
CA TRP A 54 25.24 -14.27 -15.77
C TRP A 54 26.74 -14.44 -15.95
N SER A 55 27.34 -13.71 -16.89
CA SER A 55 28.79 -13.79 -17.07
C SER A 55 29.54 -13.19 -15.88
N ASN A 56 30.55 -13.91 -15.39
CA ASN A 56 31.42 -13.40 -14.32
C ASN A 56 32.20 -12.14 -14.79
N LYS A 57 32.84 -11.41 -13.86
CA LYS A 57 33.60 -10.18 -14.19
C LYS A 57 34.66 -10.38 -15.28
N LYS A 58 35.21 -11.60 -15.39
CA LYS A 58 36.22 -11.97 -16.39
C LYS A 58 35.62 -12.47 -17.72
N ARG A 59 34.28 -12.57 -17.83
CA ARG A 59 33.54 -13.13 -18.97
C ARG A 59 33.97 -14.54 -19.39
N THR A 60 34.47 -15.33 -18.46
CA THR A 60 35.01 -16.69 -18.70
C THR A 60 34.02 -17.80 -18.37
N GLN A 61 33.12 -17.54 -17.43
CA GLN A 61 32.18 -18.52 -16.90
C GLN A 61 30.85 -17.87 -16.59
N CYS A 62 29.79 -18.64 -16.77
CA CYS A 62 28.45 -18.28 -16.32
C CYS A 62 28.31 -18.66 -14.84
N ILE A 63 27.85 -17.71 -14.03
CA ILE A 63 27.63 -17.84 -12.60
C ILE A 63 26.15 -17.58 -12.30
N ALA A 64 25.59 -18.21 -11.27
CA ALA A 64 24.20 -17.96 -10.88
C ALA A 64 23.96 -16.44 -10.65
N LYS A 65 22.87 -15.90 -11.21
CA LYS A 65 22.49 -14.50 -10.98
C LYS A 65 22.23 -14.29 -9.48
N MET A 66 22.60 -13.13 -8.96
CA MET A 66 22.27 -12.77 -7.58
C MET A 66 20.77 -12.44 -7.46
N GLU A 67 20.11 -13.01 -6.45
CA GLU A 67 18.74 -12.65 -6.08
C GLU A 67 18.75 -11.25 -5.45
N ASP A 68 18.11 -10.28 -6.11
CA ASP A 68 17.89 -8.93 -5.59
C ASP A 68 16.54 -8.92 -4.85
N VAL A 69 16.48 -9.72 -3.78
CA VAL A 69 15.33 -9.75 -2.86
C VAL A 69 15.44 -8.53 -1.94
N LEU A 70 14.31 -8.04 -1.40
CA LEU A 70 14.29 -7.23 -0.19
C LEU A 70 14.84 -8.05 1.01
N VAL A 71 16.09 -8.51 0.94
CA VAL A 71 16.79 -9.17 2.05
C VAL A 71 17.17 -8.07 3.02
N TYR A 72 16.24 -7.75 3.92
CA TYR A 72 16.40 -7.46 5.35
C TYR A 72 17.56 -6.55 5.85
N ALA A 73 18.27 -5.83 4.96
CA ALA A 73 19.47 -5.05 5.26
C ALA A 73 19.46 -3.66 4.59
N ASN A 74 18.29 -3.15 4.18
CA ASN A 74 18.15 -1.78 3.68
C ASN A 74 17.52 -0.89 4.75
N VAL A 75 18.13 0.27 5.00
CA VAL A 75 17.66 1.33 5.92
C VAL A 75 16.16 1.64 5.73
N ILE A 76 15.68 1.56 4.49
CA ILE A 76 14.28 1.80 4.11
C ILE A 76 13.32 0.78 4.77
N SER A 77 13.67 -0.50 4.79
CA SER A 77 12.83 -1.54 5.41
C SER A 77 12.74 -1.36 6.92
N VAL A 78 13.87 -1.01 7.56
CA VAL A 78 13.92 -0.68 8.99
C VAL A 78 13.05 0.53 9.29
N PHE A 79 13.14 1.58 8.47
CA PHE A 79 12.31 2.79 8.60
C PHE A 79 10.81 2.49 8.51
N PHE A 80 10.37 1.72 7.51
CA PHE A 80 8.95 1.37 7.36
C PHE A 80 8.46 0.45 8.49
N SER A 81 9.28 -0.51 8.91
CA SER A 81 8.97 -1.39 10.04
C SER A 81 8.81 -0.58 11.32
N ALA A 82 9.77 0.28 11.64
CA ALA A 82 9.73 1.12 12.84
C ALA A 82 8.53 2.08 12.82
N SER A 83 8.25 2.70 11.67
CA SER A 83 7.09 3.59 11.50
C SER A 83 5.77 2.84 11.68
N SER A 84 5.63 1.65 11.09
CA SER A 84 4.45 0.79 11.26
C SER A 84 4.24 0.42 12.73
N VAL A 85 5.29 -0.03 13.44
CA VAL A 85 5.21 -0.37 14.88
C VAL A 85 4.81 0.85 15.70
N LEU A 86 5.41 2.02 15.46
CA LEU A 86 5.09 3.24 16.19
C LEU A 86 3.61 3.63 16.02
N PHE A 87 3.09 3.62 14.80
CA PHE A 87 1.69 3.95 14.55
C PHE A 87 0.73 2.88 15.08
N PHE A 88 1.11 1.60 15.01
CA PHE A 88 0.36 0.51 15.63
C PHE A 88 0.23 0.71 17.14
N LEU A 89 1.35 0.98 17.84
CA LEU A 89 1.36 1.23 19.28
C LEU A 89 0.54 2.48 19.64
N THR A 90 0.67 3.55 18.85
CA THR A 90 -0.11 4.78 19.03
C THR A 90 -1.61 4.51 18.89
N THR A 91 -2.01 3.73 17.88
CA THR A 91 -3.42 3.34 17.67
C THR A 91 -3.92 2.47 18.81
N LEU A 92 -3.09 1.58 19.35
CA LEU A 92 -3.41 0.74 20.49
C LEU A 92 -3.62 1.57 21.77
N LEU A 93 -2.77 2.58 22.01
CA LEU A 93 -2.95 3.52 23.12
C LEU A 93 -4.27 4.29 22.98
N ILE A 94 -4.56 4.84 21.80
CA ILE A 94 -5.82 5.54 21.51
C ILE A 94 -7.01 4.62 21.74
N LEU A 95 -6.95 3.37 21.27
CA LEU A 95 -7.98 2.37 21.49
C LEU A 95 -8.17 2.12 23.00
N GLY A 96 -7.09 1.98 23.77
CA GLY A 96 -7.14 1.84 25.23
C GLY A 96 -7.84 3.02 25.91
N VAL A 97 -7.53 4.25 25.52
CA VAL A 97 -8.19 5.47 26.01
C VAL A 97 -9.69 5.44 25.70
N PHE A 98 -10.08 5.07 24.48
CA PHE A 98 -11.49 4.96 24.09
C PHE A 98 -12.26 3.87 24.85
N ILE A 99 -11.59 2.75 25.19
CA ILE A 99 -12.17 1.70 26.04
C ILE A 99 -12.34 2.20 27.47
N ALA A 100 -11.31 2.82 28.06
CA ALA A 100 -11.35 3.34 29.43
C ALA A 100 -12.43 4.43 29.59
N HIS A 101 -12.55 5.33 28.61
CA HIS A 101 -13.52 6.42 28.61
C HIS A 101 -14.81 6.11 27.84
N ARG A 102 -15.16 4.82 27.66
CA ARG A 102 -16.33 4.38 26.87
C ARG A 102 -17.67 4.98 27.33
N GLU A 103 -17.80 5.32 28.61
CA GLU A 103 -19.02 5.90 29.17
C GLU A 103 -19.08 7.43 29.10
N THR A 104 -18.00 8.10 28.65
CA THR A 104 -18.02 9.55 28.43
C THR A 104 -19.01 9.90 27.32
N PRO A 105 -19.69 11.05 27.42
CA PRO A 105 -20.70 11.44 26.44
C PRO A 105 -20.07 11.74 25.07
N ILE A 106 -18.80 12.12 24.99
CA ILE A 106 -18.07 12.25 23.71
C ILE A 106 -18.04 10.90 23.00
N VAL A 107 -17.55 9.83 23.65
CA VAL A 107 -17.45 8.51 23.02
C VAL A 107 -18.84 7.94 22.71
N ARG A 108 -19.82 8.15 23.61
CA ARG A 108 -21.21 7.67 23.42
C ARG A 108 -21.96 8.38 22.29
N ALA A 109 -21.79 9.70 22.14
CA ALA A 109 -22.42 10.46 21.06
C ALA A 109 -21.85 10.07 19.68
N ASN A 110 -20.64 9.53 19.66
CA ASN A 110 -19.86 9.23 18.46
C ASN A 110 -20.00 7.80 17.92
N ASN A 111 -21.21 7.22 18.04
CA ASN A 111 -21.54 5.85 17.64
C ASN A 111 -20.39 4.86 17.89
N ARG A 112 -20.21 4.50 19.18
CA ARG A 112 -19.05 3.75 19.72
C ARG A 112 -18.57 2.63 18.79
N SER A 113 -19.50 1.82 18.29
CA SER A 113 -19.20 0.67 17.44
C SER A 113 -18.42 1.03 16.17
N LEU A 114 -18.80 2.12 15.47
CA LEU A 114 -18.08 2.58 14.27
C LEU A 114 -16.69 3.11 14.59
N SER A 115 -16.55 3.83 15.71
CA SER A 115 -15.25 4.35 16.14
C SER A 115 -14.29 3.22 16.52
N PHE A 116 -14.80 2.16 17.17
CA PHE A 116 -14.01 0.95 17.46
C PHE A 116 -13.65 0.17 16.20
N LEU A 117 -14.61 -0.04 15.28
CA LEU A 117 -14.34 -0.69 14.00
C LEU A 117 -13.27 0.05 13.22
N LEU A 118 -13.38 1.38 13.12
CA LEU A 118 -12.39 2.22 12.44
C LEU A 118 -11.00 2.12 13.06
N LEU A 119 -10.87 2.19 14.41
CA LEU A 119 -9.57 2.04 15.09
C LEU A 119 -8.97 0.66 14.87
N VAL A 120 -9.77 -0.40 14.93
CA VAL A 120 -9.32 -1.77 14.68
C VAL A 120 -8.85 -1.92 13.23
N SER A 121 -9.59 -1.38 12.26
CA SER A 121 -9.18 -1.39 10.85
C SER A 121 -7.87 -0.64 10.64
N ILE A 122 -7.72 0.58 11.17
CA ILE A 122 -6.47 1.35 11.07
C ILE A 122 -5.29 0.58 11.68
N LYS A 123 -5.48 -0.05 12.84
CA LYS A 123 -4.48 -0.90 13.48
C LYS A 123 -4.05 -2.06 12.57
N LEU A 124 -5.01 -2.73 11.93
CA LEU A 124 -4.74 -3.83 11.00
C LEU A 124 -4.06 -3.34 9.71
N SER A 125 -4.37 -2.13 9.24
CA SER A 125 -3.69 -1.51 8.08
C SER A 125 -2.22 -1.17 8.38
N PHE A 126 -1.88 -0.78 9.61
CA PHE A 126 -0.46 -0.66 9.99
C PHE A 126 0.23 -2.03 10.01
N LEU A 127 -0.45 -3.06 10.54
CA LEU A 127 0.08 -4.43 10.58
C LEU A 127 0.22 -5.05 9.17
N SER A 128 -0.64 -4.69 8.21
CA SER A 128 -0.54 -5.24 6.85
C SER A 128 0.75 -4.85 6.14
N VAL A 129 1.45 -3.80 6.57
CA VAL A 129 2.77 -3.41 6.04
C VAL A 129 3.78 -4.55 6.12
N PHE A 130 3.71 -5.40 7.15
CA PHE A 130 4.61 -6.56 7.28
C PHE A 130 4.42 -7.61 6.18
N LEU A 131 3.26 -7.65 5.52
CA LEU A 131 3.02 -8.54 4.37
C LEU A 131 3.75 -8.07 3.10
N PHE A 132 4.14 -6.79 3.06
CA PHE A 132 4.91 -6.19 1.96
C PHE A 132 6.42 -6.21 2.23
N LEU A 133 6.83 -6.49 3.47
CA LEU A 133 8.24 -6.50 3.88
C LEU A 133 8.83 -7.91 3.83
N GLY A 134 10.06 -8.01 3.34
CA GLY A 134 10.82 -9.26 3.29
C GLY A 134 10.76 -9.96 1.93
N ARG A 135 11.09 -11.26 1.92
CA ARG A 135 11.09 -12.07 0.70
C ARG A 135 9.65 -12.44 0.33
N PRO A 136 9.14 -12.04 -0.84
CA PRO A 136 7.81 -12.44 -1.26
C PRO A 136 7.78 -13.95 -1.50
N VAL A 137 6.77 -14.58 -0.91
CA VAL A 137 6.34 -15.97 -1.15
C VAL A 137 4.87 -15.97 -1.57
N ASP A 138 4.39 -17.03 -2.21
CA ASP A 138 3.02 -17.10 -2.77
C ASP A 138 1.94 -16.65 -1.78
N ILE A 139 2.01 -17.12 -0.52
CA ILE A 139 1.04 -16.76 0.52
C ILE A 139 1.08 -15.25 0.83
N THR A 140 2.27 -14.67 0.97
CA THR A 140 2.40 -13.21 1.19
C THR A 140 1.93 -12.42 -0.03
N CYS A 141 2.17 -12.95 -1.24
CA CYS A 141 1.73 -12.34 -2.49
C CYS A 141 0.19 -12.24 -2.53
N MET A 142 -0.50 -13.31 -2.15
CA MET A 142 -1.96 -13.35 -2.04
C MET A 142 -2.48 -12.41 -0.94
N LEU A 143 -1.86 -12.41 0.23
CA LEU A 143 -2.40 -11.71 1.41
C LEU A 143 -2.22 -10.20 1.39
N ARG A 144 -1.15 -9.65 0.79
CA ARG A 144 -0.79 -8.23 0.97
C ARG A 144 -1.87 -7.23 0.49
N ILE A 145 -2.24 -7.26 -0.79
CA ILE A 145 -3.25 -6.35 -1.36
C ILE A 145 -4.64 -6.67 -0.80
N ILE A 146 -4.93 -7.95 -0.54
CA ILE A 146 -6.24 -8.39 -0.05
C ILE A 146 -6.48 -7.95 1.38
N THR A 147 -5.50 -8.17 2.26
CA THR A 147 -5.59 -7.76 3.68
C THR A 147 -5.72 -6.25 3.76
N PHE A 148 -4.90 -5.51 3.02
CA PHE A 148 -5.00 -4.06 2.97
C PHE A 148 -6.38 -3.63 2.42
N GLY A 149 -6.83 -4.17 1.29
CA GLY A 149 -8.09 -3.78 0.66
C GLY A 149 -9.31 -4.04 1.53
N ILE A 150 -9.37 -5.18 2.22
CA ILE A 150 -10.46 -5.51 3.15
C ILE A 150 -10.42 -4.57 4.36
N THR A 151 -9.27 -4.40 5.01
CA THR A 151 -9.14 -3.54 6.20
C THR A 151 -9.48 -2.08 5.87
N PHE A 152 -9.00 -1.61 4.73
CA PHE A 152 -9.30 -0.30 4.18
C PHE A 152 -10.79 -0.12 3.88
N SER A 153 -11.41 -1.09 3.20
CA SER A 153 -12.84 -1.04 2.89
C SER A 153 -13.68 -0.93 4.17
N ILE A 154 -13.35 -1.68 5.22
CA ILE A 154 -14.04 -1.57 6.51
C ILE A 154 -13.84 -0.18 7.14
N ALA A 155 -12.63 0.39 7.06
CA ALA A 155 -12.32 1.72 7.58
C ALA A 155 -13.15 2.82 6.89
N VAL A 156 -13.12 2.87 5.55
CA VAL A 156 -13.85 3.88 4.79
C VAL A 156 -15.34 3.66 4.84
N SER A 157 -15.81 2.40 4.82
CA SER A 157 -17.23 2.10 5.03
C SER A 157 -17.73 2.59 6.39
N SER A 158 -16.89 2.49 7.43
CA SER A 158 -17.21 3.03 8.77
C SER A 158 -17.31 4.55 8.76
N LEU A 159 -16.45 5.24 8.01
CA LEU A 159 -16.50 6.69 7.84
C LEU A 159 -17.66 7.16 6.98
N LEU A 160 -17.98 6.42 5.94
CA LEU A 160 -19.15 6.61 5.10
C LEU A 160 -20.43 6.46 5.92
N ALA A 161 -20.57 5.35 6.65
CA ALA A 161 -21.70 5.10 7.56
C ALA A 161 -21.84 6.22 8.59
N LYS A 162 -20.72 6.70 9.14
CA LYS A 162 -20.71 7.81 10.09
C LYS A 162 -21.20 9.11 9.47
N THR A 163 -20.74 9.44 8.27
CA THR A 163 -21.17 10.62 7.53
C THR A 163 -22.65 10.56 7.18
N ILE A 164 -23.14 9.40 6.73
CA ILE A 164 -24.57 9.16 6.47
C ILE A 164 -25.38 9.37 7.75
N MET A 165 -24.93 8.85 8.90
CA MET A 165 -25.61 9.03 10.18
C MET A 165 -25.72 10.52 10.56
N VAL A 166 -24.68 11.32 10.31
CA VAL A 166 -24.72 12.77 10.51
C VAL A 166 -25.77 13.40 9.59
N CYS A 167 -25.73 13.13 8.29
CA CYS A 167 -26.69 13.66 7.32
C CYS A 167 -28.14 13.29 7.65
N VAL A 168 -28.40 12.05 8.08
CA VAL A 168 -29.74 11.58 8.47
C VAL A 168 -30.20 12.23 9.78
N ALA A 169 -29.31 12.44 10.75
CA ALA A 169 -29.64 13.14 11.99
C ALA A 169 -30.16 14.56 11.73
N PHE A 170 -29.53 15.29 10.80
CA PHE A 170 -29.99 16.63 10.39
C PHE A 170 -31.31 16.62 9.61
N LYS A 171 -31.60 15.56 8.83
CA LYS A 171 -32.92 15.44 8.17
C LYS A 171 -34.02 15.06 9.16
N ALA A 172 -33.69 14.32 10.21
CA ALA A 172 -34.66 13.84 11.18
C ALA A 172 -35.08 14.87 12.24
N THR A 173 -34.34 15.97 12.39
CA THR A 173 -34.77 17.10 13.21
C THR A 173 -35.95 17.87 12.60
N LYS A 174 -36.26 17.67 11.30
CA LYS A 174 -37.48 18.22 10.69
C LYS A 174 -38.72 17.49 11.26
N PRO A 175 -39.73 18.23 11.80
CA PRO A 175 -40.92 17.63 12.37
C PRO A 175 -41.69 16.82 11.31
N GLY A 176 -42.17 15.63 11.69
CA GLY A 176 -42.96 14.74 10.81
C GLY A 176 -42.16 13.77 9.91
N SER A 177 -40.83 13.73 9.97
CA SER A 177 -40.05 12.88 9.05
C SER A 177 -40.00 11.40 9.47
N SER A 178 -40.26 10.50 8.51
CA SER A 178 -40.16 9.04 8.68
C SER A 178 -38.73 8.55 8.95
N TRP A 179 -37.73 9.38 8.66
CA TRP A 179 -36.29 9.15 8.86
C TRP A 179 -35.91 8.92 10.32
N ARG A 180 -36.74 9.37 11.27
CA ARG A 180 -36.53 9.18 12.71
C ARG A 180 -36.52 7.70 13.12
N LYS A 181 -37.22 6.82 12.39
CA LYS A 181 -37.24 5.36 12.65
C LYS A 181 -35.97 4.65 12.20
N TRP A 182 -35.25 5.23 11.23
CA TRP A 182 -34.02 4.66 10.65
C TRP A 182 -32.73 5.15 11.33
N LEU A 183 -32.84 6.12 12.24
CA LEU A 183 -31.72 6.58 13.06
C LEU A 183 -31.33 5.51 14.08
N GLY A 184 -30.19 4.86 13.86
CA GLY A 184 -29.61 3.96 14.84
C GLY A 184 -28.43 3.14 14.34
N VAL A 185 -27.91 2.31 15.25
CA VAL A 185 -26.76 1.42 15.03
C VAL A 185 -27.02 0.39 13.92
N LYS A 186 -28.28 0.02 13.69
CA LYS A 186 -28.68 -0.92 12.62
C LYS A 186 -28.34 -0.37 11.23
N LEU A 187 -28.63 0.91 10.96
CA LEU A 187 -28.32 1.53 9.66
C LEU A 187 -26.81 1.59 9.44
N SER A 188 -26.05 2.06 10.43
CA SER A 188 -24.61 2.16 10.30
C SER A 188 -23.94 0.81 10.07
N ASN A 189 -24.34 -0.22 10.82
CA ASN A 189 -23.78 -1.57 10.64
C ASN A 189 -24.18 -2.17 9.30
N SER A 190 -25.40 -1.91 8.82
CA SER A 190 -25.84 -2.36 7.50
C SER A 190 -25.00 -1.75 6.38
N VAL A 191 -24.66 -0.45 6.47
CA VAL A 191 -23.79 0.21 5.48
C VAL A 191 -22.40 -0.41 5.50
N VAL A 192 -21.80 -0.58 6.68
CA VAL A 192 -20.46 -1.17 6.80
C VAL A 192 -20.42 -2.59 6.25
N LEU A 193 -21.39 -3.43 6.61
CA LEU A 193 -21.46 -4.82 6.15
C LEU A 193 -21.66 -4.90 4.63
N PHE A 194 -22.54 -4.08 4.06
CA PHE A 194 -22.81 -4.08 2.63
C PHE A 194 -21.59 -3.63 1.80
N CYS A 195 -20.93 -2.53 2.19
CA CYS A 195 -19.76 -2.05 1.46
C CYS A 195 -18.56 -3.01 1.63
N SER A 196 -18.34 -3.53 2.83
CA SER A 196 -17.22 -4.46 3.08
C SER A 196 -17.43 -5.81 2.40
N SER A 197 -18.68 -6.31 2.31
CA SER A 197 -18.97 -7.59 1.66
C SER A 197 -18.67 -7.56 0.16
N ILE A 198 -18.94 -6.43 -0.52
CA ILE A 198 -18.59 -6.26 -1.93
C ILE A 198 -17.07 -6.40 -2.12
N GLN A 199 -16.27 -5.74 -1.28
CA GLN A 199 -14.81 -5.86 -1.36
C GLN A 199 -14.35 -7.30 -1.12
N ILE A 200 -14.92 -8.00 -0.14
CA ILE A 200 -14.59 -9.40 0.17
C ILE A 200 -14.92 -10.28 -1.03
N ILE A 201 -16.09 -10.12 -1.65
CA ILE A 201 -16.48 -10.91 -2.83
C ILE A 201 -15.51 -10.68 -3.99
N ILE A 202 -15.12 -9.42 -4.26
CA ILE A 202 -14.13 -9.09 -5.29
C ILE A 202 -12.80 -9.79 -5.00
N CYS A 203 -12.30 -9.69 -3.76
CA CYS A 203 -11.04 -10.34 -3.37
C CYS A 203 -11.10 -11.87 -3.49
N MET A 204 -12.19 -12.51 -3.04
CA MET A 204 -12.35 -13.97 -3.12
C MET A 204 -12.46 -14.45 -4.56
N THR A 205 -13.15 -13.68 -5.42
CA THR A 205 -13.26 -13.99 -6.85
C THR A 205 -11.90 -13.92 -7.53
N TRP A 206 -11.11 -12.88 -7.23
CA TRP A 206 -9.77 -12.74 -7.78
C TRP A 206 -8.86 -13.90 -7.35
N LEU A 207 -8.86 -14.26 -6.06
CA LEU A 207 -8.12 -15.43 -5.55
C LEU A 207 -8.54 -16.75 -6.18
N ALA A 208 -9.83 -16.94 -6.45
CA ALA A 208 -10.35 -18.18 -7.01
C ALA A 208 -9.98 -18.36 -8.49
N ILE A 209 -9.97 -17.28 -9.27
CA ILE A 209 -9.72 -17.33 -10.72
C ILE A 209 -8.23 -17.30 -11.04
N SER A 210 -7.48 -16.42 -10.38
CA SER A 210 -6.11 -16.07 -10.77
C SER A 210 -5.41 -15.39 -9.60
N PRO A 211 -5.03 -16.17 -8.56
CA PRO A 211 -4.41 -15.62 -7.37
C PRO A 211 -3.02 -15.04 -7.67
N PRO A 212 -2.59 -13.98 -6.95
CA PRO A 212 -1.22 -13.50 -7.03
C PRO A 212 -0.21 -14.58 -6.60
N PHE A 213 0.94 -14.63 -7.27
CA PHE A 213 1.99 -15.61 -7.02
C PHE A 213 3.37 -14.98 -7.09
N GLN A 214 4.37 -15.66 -6.55
CA GLN A 214 5.77 -15.21 -6.61
C GLN A 214 6.33 -15.41 -8.02
N GLU A 215 6.89 -14.36 -8.61
CA GLU A 215 7.54 -14.38 -9.92
C GLU A 215 9.01 -13.96 -9.82
N LEU A 216 9.85 -14.67 -10.58
CA LEU A 216 11.27 -14.38 -10.76
C LEU A 216 11.45 -13.58 -12.05
N ASP A 217 11.58 -12.27 -11.91
CA ASP A 217 11.81 -11.39 -13.05
C ASP A 217 13.31 -11.33 -13.38
N ILE A 218 13.63 -11.93 -14.52
CA ILE A 218 14.99 -12.04 -15.07
C ILE A 218 15.28 -11.04 -16.20
N HIS A 219 14.29 -10.21 -16.57
CA HIS A 219 14.32 -9.35 -17.75
C HIS A 219 14.48 -7.87 -17.40
N THR A 220 14.02 -7.45 -16.22
CA THR A 220 14.02 -6.04 -15.82
C THR A 220 15.42 -5.50 -15.44
N SER A 221 16.37 -6.36 -15.04
CA SER A 221 17.72 -5.93 -14.69
C SER A 221 18.79 -6.94 -15.16
N PRO A 222 19.77 -6.52 -15.99
CA PRO A 222 20.87 -7.39 -16.41
C PRO A 222 21.68 -7.89 -15.21
N GLY A 223 21.85 -9.21 -15.08
CA GLY A 223 22.67 -9.83 -14.04
C GLY A 223 22.06 -10.00 -12.65
N THR A 224 20.82 -9.54 -12.42
CA THR A 224 20.09 -9.77 -11.16
C THR A 224 18.75 -10.48 -11.41
N ILE A 225 18.28 -11.25 -10.43
CA ILE A 225 16.93 -11.82 -10.42
C ILE A 225 16.11 -11.01 -9.43
N ILE A 226 15.08 -10.32 -9.90
CA ILE A 226 14.15 -9.59 -9.03
C ILE A 226 13.04 -10.55 -8.63
N ILE A 227 12.91 -10.82 -7.33
CA ILE A 227 11.77 -11.59 -6.83
C ILE A 227 10.67 -10.60 -6.48
N GLN A 228 9.58 -10.66 -7.24
CA GLN A 228 8.40 -9.83 -7.03
C GLN A 228 7.17 -10.71 -7.00
N CYS A 229 6.04 -10.13 -6.64
CA CYS A 229 4.78 -10.84 -6.75
C CYS A 229 4.08 -10.40 -8.03
N ASN A 230 3.73 -11.36 -8.87
CA ASN A 230 2.85 -11.15 -10.00
C ASN A 230 1.41 -11.16 -9.51
N GLU A 231 0.61 -10.21 -9.97
CA GLU A 231 -0.81 -10.08 -9.58
C GLU A 231 -1.72 -11.15 -10.22
N GLY A 232 -1.20 -11.92 -11.19
CA GLY A 232 -1.90 -12.99 -11.90
C GLY A 232 -2.94 -12.47 -12.90
N SER A 233 -3.84 -11.60 -12.45
CA SER A 233 -4.86 -10.95 -13.28
C SER A 233 -4.90 -9.45 -13.04
N ALA A 234 -4.57 -8.70 -14.09
CA ALA A 234 -4.70 -7.25 -14.09
C ALA A 234 -6.15 -6.81 -13.82
N ILE A 235 -7.14 -7.53 -14.35
CA ILE A 235 -8.56 -7.23 -14.12
C ILE A 235 -8.90 -7.40 -12.64
N GLY A 236 -8.44 -8.48 -12.00
CA GLY A 236 -8.64 -8.71 -10.58
C GLY A 236 -7.99 -7.61 -9.73
N PHE A 237 -6.73 -7.31 -9.99
CA PHE A 237 -6.00 -6.23 -9.32
C PHE A 237 -6.71 -4.88 -9.44
N TYR A 238 -7.02 -4.43 -10.66
CA TYR A 238 -7.68 -3.15 -10.88
C TYR A 238 -9.13 -3.13 -10.35
N SER A 239 -9.82 -4.27 -10.26
CA SER A 239 -11.15 -4.31 -9.66
C SER A 239 -11.11 -4.04 -8.15
N VAL A 240 -10.09 -4.54 -7.44
CA VAL A 240 -9.87 -4.27 -6.01
C VAL A 240 -9.53 -2.79 -5.82
N ILE A 241 -8.53 -2.27 -6.52
CA ILE A 241 -8.13 -0.86 -6.42
C ILE A 241 -9.28 0.08 -6.83
N GLY A 242 -10.00 -0.26 -7.91
CA GLY A 242 -11.12 0.51 -8.42
C GLY A 242 -12.28 0.60 -7.43
N TYR A 243 -12.63 -0.50 -6.77
CA TYR A 243 -13.67 -0.47 -5.73
C TYR A 243 -13.24 0.35 -4.51
N MET A 244 -11.98 0.22 -4.06
CA MET A 244 -11.42 1.07 -3.01
C MET A 244 -11.51 2.56 -3.36
N GLY A 245 -11.14 2.91 -4.60
CA GLY A 245 -11.24 4.28 -5.12
C GLY A 245 -12.67 4.80 -5.19
N LEU A 246 -13.62 3.98 -5.66
CA LEU A 246 -15.04 4.34 -5.70
C LEU A 246 -15.59 4.59 -4.30
N LEU A 247 -15.29 3.70 -3.36
CA LEU A 247 -15.73 3.82 -1.96
C LEU A 247 -15.16 5.09 -1.32
N ALA A 248 -13.88 5.39 -1.56
CA ALA A 248 -13.23 6.62 -1.11
C ALA A 248 -13.88 7.87 -1.72
N ALA A 249 -14.15 7.87 -3.02
CA ALA A 249 -14.77 8.99 -3.71
C ALA A 249 -16.19 9.29 -3.18
N VAL A 250 -17.03 8.27 -3.02
CA VAL A 250 -18.38 8.41 -2.45
C VAL A 250 -18.32 8.94 -1.02
N SER A 251 -17.41 8.39 -0.21
CA SER A 251 -17.18 8.85 1.16
C SER A 251 -16.72 10.31 1.21
N PHE A 252 -15.79 10.72 0.33
CA PHE A 252 -15.31 12.09 0.25
C PHE A 252 -16.42 13.06 -0.17
N VAL A 253 -17.21 12.75 -1.20
CA VAL A 253 -18.31 13.61 -1.66
C VAL A 253 -19.32 13.83 -0.54
N LEU A 254 -19.73 12.77 0.15
CA LEU A 254 -20.67 12.88 1.26
C LEU A 254 -20.07 13.64 2.45
N ALA A 255 -18.79 13.41 2.77
CA ALA A 255 -18.10 14.12 3.85
C ALA A 255 -17.98 15.62 3.52
N PHE A 256 -17.73 15.97 2.26
CA PHE A 256 -17.66 17.35 1.81
C PHE A 256 -19.02 18.04 1.89
N LEU A 257 -20.10 17.36 1.51
CA LEU A 257 -21.46 17.89 1.65
C LEU A 257 -21.86 18.07 3.13
N ALA A 258 -21.41 17.17 4.00
CA ALA A 258 -21.70 17.22 5.43
C ALA A 258 -20.92 18.33 6.17
N ARG A 259 -19.84 18.88 5.60
CA ARG A 259 -18.95 19.85 6.27
C ARG A 259 -19.63 21.16 6.69
N SER A 260 -20.71 21.53 5.99
CA SER A 260 -21.50 22.74 6.27
C SER A 260 -22.55 22.52 7.35
N LEU A 261 -22.78 21.27 7.77
CA LEU A 261 -23.77 20.96 8.78
C LEU A 261 -23.26 21.38 10.17
N PRO A 262 -24.10 22.03 10.98
CA PRO A 262 -23.72 22.56 12.29
C PRO A 262 -23.56 21.41 13.31
N ASP A 263 -22.42 20.73 13.28
CA ASP A 263 -22.11 19.58 14.17
C ASP A 263 -21.41 20.02 15.47
N SER A 264 -21.73 19.32 16.55
CA SER A 264 -21.38 19.60 17.95
C SER A 264 -19.88 19.75 18.26
N PHE A 265 -18.98 19.31 17.36
CA PHE A 265 -17.52 19.35 17.59
C PHE A 265 -16.67 19.59 16.32
N ASN A 266 -17.20 20.25 15.28
CA ASN A 266 -16.52 20.35 13.97
C ASN A 266 -16.13 18.98 13.36
N GLU A 267 -16.78 17.91 13.80
CA GLU A 267 -16.42 16.54 13.47
C GLU A 267 -16.51 16.26 11.97
N ALA A 268 -17.56 16.74 11.30
CA ALA A 268 -17.68 16.65 9.85
C ALA A 268 -16.45 17.24 9.13
N LYS A 269 -15.88 18.36 9.60
CA LYS A 269 -14.69 18.99 8.99
C LYS A 269 -13.46 18.10 9.12
N TYR A 270 -13.25 17.49 10.29
CA TYR A 270 -12.14 16.54 10.49
C TYR A 270 -12.26 15.31 9.60
N ILE A 271 -13.48 14.78 9.42
CA ILE A 271 -13.75 13.68 8.49
C ILE A 271 -13.47 14.10 7.04
N THR A 272 -13.92 15.28 6.61
CA THR A 272 -13.65 15.79 5.25
C THR A 272 -12.15 15.94 5.01
N PHE A 273 -11.42 16.56 5.94
CA PHE A 273 -9.98 16.76 5.81
C PHE A 273 -9.23 15.43 5.75
N SER A 274 -9.64 14.48 6.59
CA SER A 274 -9.11 13.13 6.59
C SER A 274 -9.34 12.39 5.26
N MET A 275 -10.53 12.50 4.69
CA MET A 275 -10.87 11.90 3.39
C MET A 275 -10.14 12.58 2.24
N LEU A 276 -9.94 13.90 2.30
CA LEU A 276 -9.17 14.63 1.31
C LEU A 276 -7.71 14.18 1.28
N LEU A 277 -7.07 14.09 2.46
CA LEU A 277 -5.70 13.62 2.59
C LEU A 277 -5.58 12.16 2.12
N PHE A 278 -6.56 11.33 2.47
CA PHE A 278 -6.62 9.97 1.97
C PHE A 278 -6.64 9.93 0.43
N CYS A 279 -7.59 10.62 -0.20
CA CYS A 279 -7.70 10.65 -1.66
C CYS A 279 -6.45 11.22 -2.34
N SER A 280 -5.82 12.27 -1.80
CA SER A 280 -4.62 12.85 -2.39
C SER A 280 -3.44 11.87 -2.38
N VAL A 281 -3.26 11.11 -1.30
CA VAL A 281 -2.22 10.08 -1.21
C VAL A 281 -2.44 9.00 -2.27
N TRP A 282 -3.67 8.53 -2.46
CA TRP A 282 -3.95 7.48 -3.45
C TRP A 282 -3.90 7.96 -4.90
N ILE A 283 -4.33 9.20 -5.17
CA ILE A 283 -4.19 9.79 -6.51
C ILE A 283 -2.72 9.99 -6.86
N THR A 284 -1.89 10.46 -5.92
CA THR A 284 -0.44 10.64 -6.14
C THR A 284 0.33 9.32 -6.19
N MET A 285 -0.20 8.26 -5.57
CA MET A 285 0.35 6.92 -5.63
C MET A 285 0.31 6.34 -7.06
N ILE A 286 -0.75 6.58 -7.85
CA ILE A 286 -0.90 6.03 -9.20
C ILE A 286 0.31 6.38 -10.12
N PRO A 287 0.67 7.66 -10.34
CA PRO A 287 1.81 7.98 -11.19
C PRO A 287 3.14 7.53 -10.59
N ALA A 288 3.28 7.53 -9.25
CA ALA A 288 4.48 7.04 -8.58
C ALA A 288 4.66 5.53 -8.78
N TYR A 289 3.57 4.74 -8.70
CA TYR A 289 3.56 3.31 -8.96
C TYR A 289 3.92 3.00 -10.42
N LEU A 290 3.34 3.73 -11.37
CA LEU A 290 3.62 3.53 -12.80
C LEU A 290 5.03 3.98 -13.22
N SER A 291 5.62 4.95 -12.52
CA SER A 291 6.94 5.49 -12.83
C SER A 291 8.08 4.73 -12.15
N THR A 292 7.78 3.95 -11.12
CA THR A 292 8.79 3.15 -10.39
C THR A 292 8.79 1.71 -10.88
N LYS A 293 9.95 1.06 -10.84
CA LYS A 293 10.11 -0.35 -11.24
C LYS A 293 10.86 -1.14 -10.16
N GLY A 294 10.61 -2.45 -10.12
CA GLY A 294 11.24 -3.36 -9.17
C GLY A 294 10.96 -2.97 -7.72
N LYS A 295 11.97 -3.05 -6.84
CA LYS A 295 11.84 -2.88 -5.37
C LYS A 295 11.22 -1.56 -4.89
N ASN A 296 11.24 -0.51 -5.70
CA ASN A 296 10.73 0.80 -5.30
C ASN A 296 9.20 0.90 -5.38
N THR A 297 8.53 0.05 -6.17
CA THR A 297 7.05 0.05 -6.27
C THR A 297 6.41 -0.32 -4.94
N VAL A 298 6.93 -1.36 -4.27
CA VAL A 298 6.49 -1.80 -2.94
C VAL A 298 6.67 -0.70 -1.89
N CYS A 299 7.76 0.08 -1.99
CA CYS A 299 7.99 1.21 -1.08
C CYS A 299 6.93 2.30 -1.23
N VAL A 300 6.49 2.58 -2.45
CA VAL A 300 5.41 3.54 -2.74
C VAL A 300 4.08 3.04 -2.15
N GLU A 301 3.78 1.75 -2.27
CA GLU A 301 2.59 1.13 -1.67
C GLU A 301 2.59 1.25 -0.14
N ILE A 302 3.69 0.85 0.51
CA ILE A 302 3.83 0.94 1.98
C ILE A 302 3.68 2.39 2.44
N PHE A 303 4.33 3.33 1.75
CA PHE A 303 4.23 4.75 2.07
C PHE A 303 2.79 5.27 1.97
N ALA A 304 2.04 4.86 0.93
CA ALA A 304 0.64 5.20 0.78
C ALA A 304 -0.23 4.61 1.90
N ILE A 305 -0.03 3.35 2.27
CA ILE A 305 -0.75 2.67 3.36
C ILE A 305 -0.51 3.40 4.69
N LEU A 306 0.75 3.66 5.03
CA LEU A 306 1.14 4.33 6.27
C LEU A 306 0.58 5.74 6.35
N THR A 307 0.82 6.56 5.33
CA THR A 307 0.44 7.98 5.31
C THR A 307 -1.08 8.15 5.36
N SER A 308 -1.80 7.33 4.58
CA SER A 308 -3.26 7.41 4.54
C SER A 308 -3.91 6.95 5.86
N SER A 309 -3.40 5.86 6.46
CA SER A 309 -3.88 5.36 7.76
C SER A 309 -3.52 6.32 8.91
N ALA A 310 -2.32 6.90 8.89
CA ALA A 310 -1.88 7.91 9.85
C ALA A 310 -2.72 9.19 9.73
N GLY A 311 -3.08 9.60 8.51
CA GLY A 311 -4.00 10.70 8.26
C GLY A 311 -5.37 10.46 8.89
N LEU A 312 -5.96 9.26 8.71
CA LEU A 312 -7.22 8.89 9.36
C LEU A 312 -7.12 8.95 10.89
N LEU A 313 -6.05 8.38 11.46
CA LEU A 313 -5.82 8.38 12.91
C LEU A 313 -5.68 9.81 13.44
N ALA A 314 -4.83 10.62 12.80
CA ALA A 314 -4.49 11.96 13.23
C ALA A 314 -5.67 12.92 13.14
N CYS A 315 -6.43 12.88 12.04
CA CYS A 315 -7.52 13.82 11.82
C CYS A 315 -8.74 13.50 12.68
N ILE A 316 -9.07 12.22 12.87
CA ILE A 316 -10.34 11.80 13.48
C ILE A 316 -10.22 11.56 14.99
N PHE A 317 -9.10 10.97 15.44
CA PHE A 317 -8.97 10.50 16.82
C PHE A 317 -8.10 11.39 17.70
N LEU A 318 -7.01 11.98 17.18
CA LEU A 318 -6.16 12.84 18.02
C LEU A 318 -6.92 14.05 18.61
N PRO A 319 -7.78 14.79 17.87
CA PRO A 319 -8.59 15.86 18.46
C PRO A 319 -9.49 15.36 19.60
N LYS A 320 -10.01 14.13 19.48
CA LYS A 320 -10.89 13.52 20.50
C LYS A 320 -10.12 13.09 21.73
N CYS A 321 -8.96 12.46 21.55
CA CYS A 321 -8.06 12.12 22.65
C CYS A 321 -7.62 13.36 23.40
N TYR A 322 -7.28 14.44 22.68
CA TYR A 322 -6.92 15.72 23.29
C TYR A 322 -8.05 16.27 24.16
N ILE A 323 -9.30 16.29 23.66
CA ILE A 323 -10.46 16.75 24.45
C ILE A 323 -10.71 15.85 25.66
N ILE A 324 -10.62 14.51 25.49
CA ILE A 324 -10.86 13.55 26.58
C ILE A 324 -9.86 13.74 27.73
N GLN A 325 -8.57 13.93 27.42
CA GLN A 325 -7.50 14.03 28.42
C GLN A 325 -7.33 15.45 28.99
N PHE A 326 -7.31 16.47 28.13
CA PHE A 326 -6.90 17.83 28.51
C PHE A 326 -8.05 18.82 28.65
N ARG A 327 -9.27 18.49 28.18
CA ARG A 327 -10.47 19.33 28.35
C ARG A 327 -11.66 18.51 28.89
N SER A 328 -11.46 17.92 30.06
CA SER A 328 -12.51 17.16 30.75
C SER A 328 -13.79 17.97 31.02
N GLU A 329 -13.69 19.30 31.14
CA GLU A 329 -14.84 20.20 31.34
C GLU A 329 -15.82 20.21 30.14
N MET A 330 -15.34 19.92 28.93
CA MET A 330 -16.20 19.75 27.75
C MET A 330 -16.87 18.36 27.70
N ASN A 331 -16.46 17.41 28.56
CA ASN A 331 -17.08 16.10 28.71
C ASN A 331 -18.34 16.11 29.61
N THR A 332 -18.73 17.28 30.15
CA THR A 332 -19.91 17.41 31.01
C THR A 332 -21.19 17.50 30.17
N LYS A 333 -22.25 16.76 30.53
CA LYS A 333 -23.54 16.78 29.81
C LYS A 333 -24.08 18.21 29.59
N SER A 334 -23.88 19.10 30.57
CA SER A 334 -24.32 20.51 30.54
C SER A 334 -23.73 21.31 29.37
N ASN A 335 -22.45 21.14 29.03
CA ASN A 335 -21.82 21.85 27.90
C ASN A 335 -22.26 21.30 26.53
N LEU A 336 -22.55 20.00 26.45
CA LEU A 336 -23.13 19.36 25.26
C LEU A 336 -24.55 19.83 24.94
N PHE A 337 -25.38 20.04 25.98
CA PHE A 337 -26.72 20.61 25.83
C PHE A 337 -26.68 22.13 25.59
N ARG A 338 -25.75 22.86 26.22
CA ARG A 338 -25.57 24.30 26.00
C ARG A 338 -25.19 24.62 24.56
N ASN A 339 -24.27 23.86 23.94
CA ASN A 339 -23.95 24.02 22.52
C ASN A 339 -25.12 23.65 21.58
N ARG A 340 -26.00 22.72 21.96
CA ARG A 340 -27.25 22.46 21.21
C ARG A 340 -28.27 23.59 21.35
N GLN A 341 -28.39 24.22 22.52
CA GLN A 341 -29.34 25.32 22.74
C GLN A 341 -28.95 26.60 22.00
N TYR A 342 -27.66 26.87 21.78
CA TYR A 342 -27.20 28.00 20.96
C TYR A 342 -27.26 27.73 19.44
N GLN A 343 -27.70 26.54 19.01
CA GLN A 343 -27.90 26.17 17.60
C GLN A 343 -29.37 26.12 17.17
N TYR A 344 -30.30 26.56 18.04
CA TYR A 344 -31.71 26.75 17.71
C TYR A 344 -32.07 28.22 17.61
#